data_AF-A0A5N8XV78-F1
#
_entry.id   AF-A0A5N8XV78-F1
#
_cell.length_a   1.000
_cell.length_b   1.000
_cell.length_c   1.000
_cell.angle_alpha   90.00
_cell.angle_beta   90.00
_cell.angle_gamma   90.00
#
_symmetry.space_group_name_H-M   'P 1'
#
loop_
_entity.id
_entity.type
_entity.pdbx_description
1 polymer ?
#
loop_
_entity_poly.entity_id
_entity_poly.type
_entity_poly.pdbx_seq_one_letter_code
_entity_poly.pdbx_strand_id
1 'polypeptide(L)'
;PRTHHPTTTTPTATSTAQHGQGLIQFVLAAHEGQRNTRLFWAACRAYENGIGPDLADALADAAVRTGLTEREARSTIASAARMSGQRP
;
A
#
# COMPACT_ATOMS: atom_id res chain seq x y z
N PRO A 1 17.23 35.19 -23.11
CA PRO A 1 17.49 34.76 -21.71
C PRO A 1 16.89 33.37 -21.43
N ARG A 2 17.72 32.33 -21.31
CA ARG A 2 17.31 30.98 -20.90
C ARG A 2 17.26 30.92 -19.38
N THR A 3 16.09 30.63 -18.81
CA THR A 3 15.94 30.38 -17.38
C THR A 3 16.08 28.89 -17.14
N HIS A 4 17.06 28.52 -16.32
CA HIS A 4 17.37 27.16 -15.91
C HIS A 4 16.24 26.59 -15.03
N HIS A 5 15.78 25.37 -15.34
CA HIS A 5 14.91 24.61 -14.45
C HIS A 5 15.82 23.84 -13.48
N PRO A 6 15.60 23.93 -12.15
CA PRO A 6 16.42 23.22 -11.20
C PRO A 6 16.14 21.72 -11.25
N THR A 7 17.23 20.97 -11.13
CA THR A 7 17.35 19.52 -11.01
C THR A 7 16.42 18.94 -9.95
N THR A 8 15.75 17.85 -10.30
CA THR A 8 14.89 17.05 -9.42
C THR A 8 15.72 16.45 -8.28
N THR A 9 15.47 16.95 -7.08
CA THR A 9 15.96 16.39 -5.81
C THR A 9 15.42 14.97 -5.63
N THR A 10 16.30 14.01 -5.38
CA THR A 10 15.99 12.62 -5.07
C THR A 10 15.33 12.52 -3.69
N PRO A 11 14.12 11.93 -3.54
CA PRO A 11 13.55 11.65 -2.22
C PRO A 11 13.57 10.14 -1.95
N THR A 12 14.70 9.58 -1.50
CA THR A 12 14.87 8.10 -1.50
C THR A 12 14.51 7.39 -0.18
N ALA A 13 14.07 8.10 0.87
CA ALA A 13 13.68 7.42 2.13
C ALA A 13 12.37 7.95 2.72
N THR A 14 12.18 9.27 2.76
CA THR A 14 10.95 9.87 3.30
C THR A 14 9.72 9.51 2.47
N SER A 15 9.86 9.44 1.14
CA SER A 15 8.75 9.11 0.26
C SER A 15 8.25 7.68 0.46
N THR A 16 9.12 6.70 0.72
CA THR A 16 8.69 5.30 0.94
C THR A 16 7.88 5.14 2.23
N ALA A 17 8.32 5.79 3.31
CA ALA A 17 7.57 5.81 4.57
C ALA A 17 6.23 6.57 4.44
N GLN A 18 6.23 7.71 3.75
CA GLN A 18 5.00 8.46 3.42
C GLN A 18 4.06 7.66 2.53
N HIS A 19 4.59 6.90 1.57
CA HIS A 19 3.80 5.99 0.73
C HIS A 19 3.15 4.90 1.60
N GLY A 20 3.87 4.29 2.53
CA GLY A 20 3.30 3.30 3.45
C GLY A 20 2.13 3.85 4.27
N GLN A 21 2.30 5.01 4.90
CA GLN A 21 1.22 5.66 5.64
C GLN A 21 0.04 6.05 4.75
N GLY A 22 0.28 6.53 3.53
CA GLY A 22 -0.77 6.84 2.56
C GLY A 22 -1.62 5.62 2.18
N LEU A 23 -0.99 4.45 2.04
CA LEU A 23 -1.69 3.19 1.76
C LEU A 23 -2.56 2.74 2.94
N ILE A 24 -2.07 2.87 4.18
CA ILE A 24 -2.85 2.56 5.39
C ILE A 24 -4.08 3.48 5.49
N GLN A 25 -3.90 4.79 5.31
CA GLN A 25 -5.00 5.75 5.32
C GLN A 25 -6.02 5.48 4.21
N PHE A 26 -5.56 5.05 3.03
CA PHE A 26 -6.43 4.68 1.92
C PHE A 26 -7.32 3.48 2.25
N VAL A 27 -6.78 2.47 2.95
CA VAL A 27 -7.57 1.34 3.46
C VAL A 27 -8.54 1.79 4.54
N LEU A 28 -8.11 2.61 5.50
CA LEU A 28 -8.99 3.13 6.56
C LEU A 28 -10.16 3.97 6.02
N ALA A 29 -9.97 4.68 4.91
CA ALA A 29 -11.02 5.43 4.23
C ALA A 29 -11.96 4.54 3.39
N ALA A 30 -11.82 3.20 3.44
CA ALA A 30 -12.66 2.29 2.69
C ALA A 30 -14.12 2.26 3.14
N HIS A 31 -15.02 2.49 2.18
CA HIS A 31 -16.46 2.32 2.40
C HIS A 31 -16.86 0.84 2.30
N GLU A 32 -18.01 0.53 2.87
CA GLU A 32 -18.65 -0.78 2.75
C GLU A 32 -18.79 -1.18 1.26
N GLY A 33 -18.40 -2.41 0.94
CA GLY A 33 -18.31 -2.91 -0.44
C GLY A 33 -16.98 -2.66 -1.18
N GLN A 34 -16.13 -1.74 -0.71
CA GLN A 34 -14.82 -1.45 -1.34
C GLN A 34 -13.61 -1.83 -0.48
N ARG A 35 -13.81 -2.27 0.76
CA ARG A 35 -12.75 -2.58 1.74
C ARG A 35 -11.73 -3.58 1.18
N ASN A 36 -12.22 -4.69 0.64
CA ASN A 36 -11.37 -5.73 0.09
C ASN A 36 -10.57 -5.24 -1.14
N THR A 37 -11.23 -4.55 -2.08
CA THR A 37 -10.59 -3.99 -3.28
C THR A 37 -9.53 -2.94 -2.92
N ARG A 38 -9.81 -2.08 -1.95
CA ARG A 38 -8.85 -1.06 -1.48
C ARG A 38 -7.66 -1.68 -0.76
N LEU A 39 -7.90 -2.67 0.10
CA LEU A 39 -6.84 -3.45 0.74
C LEU A 39 -5.97 -4.15 -0.28
N PHE A 40 -6.58 -4.82 -1.26
CA PHE A 40 -5.85 -5.53 -2.32
C PHE A 40 -4.95 -4.57 -3.11
N TRP A 41 -5.50 -3.43 -3.56
CA TRP A 41 -4.72 -2.41 -4.26
C TRP A 41 -3.57 -1.87 -3.40
N ALA A 42 -3.84 -1.59 -2.12
CA ALA A 42 -2.83 -1.07 -1.20
C ALA A 42 -1.70 -2.09 -0.96
N ALA A 43 -2.04 -3.36 -0.76
CA ALA A 43 -1.08 -4.44 -0.61
C ALA A 43 -0.24 -4.61 -1.88
N CYS A 44 -0.86 -4.67 -3.06
CA CYS A 44 -0.15 -4.75 -4.33
C CYS A 44 0.88 -3.62 -4.46
N ARG A 45 0.46 -2.38 -4.17
CA ARG A 45 1.33 -1.22 -4.22
C ARG A 45 2.47 -1.31 -3.21
N ALA A 46 2.22 -1.81 -2.00
CA ALA A 46 3.26 -2.00 -0.99
C ALA A 46 4.31 -3.03 -1.45
N TYR A 47 3.88 -4.16 -2.02
CA TYR A 47 4.80 -5.18 -2.56
C TYR A 47 5.59 -4.69 -3.77
N GLU A 48 4.98 -3.92 -4.67
CA GLU A 48 5.70 -3.29 -5.79
C GLU A 48 6.82 -2.35 -5.34
N ASN A 49 6.61 -1.64 -4.23
CA ASN A 49 7.59 -0.72 -3.65
C ASN A 49 8.59 -1.43 -2.71
N GLY A 50 8.51 -2.76 -2.56
CA GLY A 50 9.39 -3.54 -1.68
C GLY A 50 9.13 -3.37 -0.18
N ILE A 51 8.06 -2.66 0.20
CA ILE A 51 7.65 -2.43 1.60
C ILE A 51 6.49 -3.33 2.05
N GLY A 52 6.03 -4.22 1.18
CA GLY A 52 4.89 -5.12 1.42
C GLY A 52 4.98 -5.92 2.72
N PRO A 53 6.10 -6.59 3.04
CA PRO A 53 6.24 -7.36 4.28
C PRO A 53 6.15 -6.51 5.54
N ASP A 54 6.73 -5.31 5.53
CA ASP A 54 6.73 -4.37 6.66
C ASP A 54 5.34 -3.75 6.88
N LEU A 55 4.62 -3.51 5.77
CA LEU A 55 3.29 -2.90 5.80
C LEU A 55 2.14 -3.92 5.94
N ALA A 56 2.40 -5.22 5.81
CA ALA A 56 1.37 -6.26 5.78
C ALA A 56 0.52 -6.26 7.05
N ASP A 57 1.15 -6.23 8.23
CA ASP A 57 0.43 -6.24 9.51
C ASP A 57 -0.36 -4.94 9.71
N ALA A 58 0.22 -3.79 9.34
CA ALA A 58 -0.45 -2.49 9.43
C ALA A 58 -1.65 -2.37 8.48
N LEU A 59 -1.55 -2.93 7.27
CA LEU A 59 -2.66 -3.01 6.32
C LEU A 59 -3.75 -3.97 6.80
N ALA A 60 -3.37 -5.08 7.44
CA ALA A 60 -4.32 -6.02 8.02
C ALA A 60 -5.11 -5.37 9.17
N ASP A 61 -4.43 -4.66 10.08
CA ASP A 61 -5.09 -3.92 11.17
C ASP A 61 -6.05 -2.86 10.61
N ALA A 62 -5.60 -2.07 9.62
CA ALA A 62 -6.43 -1.07 8.97
C ALA A 62 -7.69 -1.67 8.33
N ALA A 63 -7.55 -2.83 7.68
CA ALA A 63 -8.68 -3.55 7.11
C ALA A 63 -9.65 -4.05 8.17
N VAL A 64 -9.14 -4.59 9.28
CA VAL A 64 -9.96 -5.01 10.42
C VAL A 64 -10.75 -3.84 10.99
N ARG A 65 -10.11 -2.68 11.15
CA ARG A 65 -10.77 -1.44 11.59
C ARG A 65 -11.86 -0.96 10.65
N THR A 66 -11.73 -1.25 9.35
CA THR A 66 -12.81 -0.93 8.39
C THR A 66 -13.97 -1.93 8.46
N GLY A 67 -13.80 -3.08 9.09
CA GLY A 67 -14.83 -4.11 9.26
C GLY A 67 -14.63 -5.38 8.43
N LEU A 68 -13.42 -5.65 7.95
CA LEU A 68 -13.02 -6.98 7.46
C LEU A 68 -12.63 -7.88 8.63
N THR A 69 -12.71 -9.20 8.46
CA THR A 69 -12.08 -10.11 9.42
C THR A 69 -10.57 -10.17 9.20
N GLU A 70 -9.81 -10.44 10.25
CA GLU A 70 -8.34 -10.57 10.15
C GLU A 70 -7.94 -11.67 9.16
N ARG A 71 -8.71 -12.76 9.11
CA ARG A 71 -8.52 -13.86 8.16
C ARG A 71 -8.71 -13.39 6.71
N GLU A 72 -9.77 -12.65 6.43
CA GLU A 72 -9.99 -12.07 5.09
C GLU A 72 -8.89 -11.10 4.73
N ALA A 73 -8.50 -10.21 5.65
CA ALA A 73 -7.45 -9.23 5.41
C ALA A 73 -6.12 -9.91 5.05
N ARG A 74 -5.67 -10.89 5.85
CA ARG A 74 -4.45 -11.66 5.52
C ARG A 74 -4.58 -12.42 4.21
N SER A 75 -5.73 -13.02 3.94
CA SER A 75 -5.96 -13.74 2.68
C SER A 75 -5.82 -12.81 1.48
N THR A 76 -6.35 -11.58 1.56
CA THR A 76 -6.23 -10.56 0.51
C THR A 76 -4.79 -10.11 0.32
N ILE A 77 -4.07 -9.84 1.41
CA ILE A 77 -2.66 -9.45 1.38
C ILE A 77 -1.81 -10.57 0.76
N ALA A 78 -2.05 -11.83 1.12
CA ALA A 78 -1.35 -12.97 0.54
C ALA A 78 -1.64 -13.13 -0.96
N SER A 79 -2.87 -12.87 -1.41
CA SER A 79 -3.23 -12.86 -2.83
C SER A 79 -2.51 -11.72 -3.58
N ALA A 80 -2.46 -10.53 -3.00
CA ALA A 80 -1.71 -9.40 -3.56
C ALA A 80 -0.21 -9.70 -3.66
N ALA A 81 0.39 -10.29 -2.62
CA ALA A 81 1.79 -10.68 -2.61
C ALA A 81 2.14 -11.63 -3.77
N ARG A 82 1.26 -12.61 -4.03
CA ARG A 82 1.43 -13.56 -5.14
C ARG A 82 1.34 -12.90 -6.52
N MET A 83 0.46 -11.90 -6.67
CA MET A 83 0.28 -11.17 -7.93
C MET A 83 1.42 -10.18 -8.18
N SER A 84 1.85 -9.44 -7.16
CA SER A 84 2.94 -8.46 -7.26
C SER A 84 4.33 -9.09 -7.30
N GLY A 85 4.51 -10.27 -6.69
CA GLY A 85 5.75 -11.05 -6.74
C GLY A 85 5.98 -11.77 -8.08
N GLN A 86 4.96 -11.85 -8.94
CA GLN A 86 5.04 -12.48 -10.27
C GLN A 86 5.57 -11.51 -11.34
N ARG A 87 6.62 -10.76 -11.01
CA ARG A 87 7.29 -9.93 -12.00
C ARG A 87 8.23 -10.82 -12.82
N PRO A 88 8.04 -10.99 -14.15
CA PRO A 88 8.98 -11.71 -14.99
C PRO A 88 10.34 -10.99 -15.08
#